data_AF-A0AA43IQT1-F1
#
_entry.id   AF-A0AA43IQT1-F1
#
_cell.length_a   1.000
_cell.length_b   1.000
_cell.length_c   1.000
_cell.angle_alpha   90.00
_cell.angle_beta   90.00
_cell.angle_gamma   90.00
#
_symmetry.space_group_name_H-M   'P 1'
#
loop_
_entity.id
_entity.type
_entity.pdbx_description
1 polymer ?
#
loop_
_entity_poly.entity_id
_entity_poly.type
_entity_poly.pdbx_seq_one_letter_code
_entity_poly.pdbx_strand_id
1 'polypeptide(L)'
;MTHRIVFRPEAETELTEAVDWYEARSQGLGAEFLRSLDAVIAQVQRHPTLYPVLFGTARRAVLRRFPYSLIYTIHDDVLLCY
;
A
#
# COMPACT_ATOMS: atom_id res chain seq x y z
N MET A 1 4.27 19.06 0.67
CA MET A 1 4.22 18.39 1.99
C MET A 1 4.04 16.92 1.73
N THR A 2 4.83 16.06 2.38
CA THR A 2 4.76 14.60 2.17
C THR A 2 4.07 14.01 3.38
N HIS A 3 2.91 13.38 3.18
CA HIS A 3 2.19 12.76 4.31
C HIS A 3 2.98 11.58 4.87
N ARG A 4 3.02 11.44 6.20
CA ARG A 4 3.64 10.28 6.86
C ARG A 4 2.74 9.08 6.70
N ILE A 5 3.27 7.95 6.26
CA ILE A 5 2.54 6.68 6.25
C ILE A 5 2.80 5.93 7.55
N VAL A 6 1.74 5.34 8.09
CA VAL A 6 1.79 4.43 9.24
C VAL A 6 1.02 3.18 8.86
N PHE A 7 1.69 2.04 8.85
CA PHE A 7 1.04 0.74 8.69
C PHE A 7 0.57 0.24 10.04
N ARG A 8 -0.62 -0.38 10.04
CA ARG A 8 -1.02 -1.19 11.18
C ARG A 8 -0.18 -2.47 11.26
N PRO A 9 0.07 -3.03 12.46
CA PRO A 9 0.83 -4.28 12.60
C PRO A 9 0.27 -5.43 11.76
N GLU A 10 -1.05 -5.50 11.59
CA GLU A 10 -1.72 -6.50 10.77
C GLU A 10 -1.35 -6.34 9.28
N ALA A 11 -1.29 -5.09 8.80
CA ALA A 11 -0.92 -4.79 7.43
C ALA A 11 0.57 -5.04 7.16
N GLU A 12 1.45 -4.78 8.14
CA GLU A 12 2.88 -5.13 8.05
C GLU A 12 3.09 -6.64 7.99
N THR A 13 2.31 -7.39 8.76
CA THR A 13 2.35 -8.87 8.75
C THR A 13 1.89 -9.40 7.40
N GLU A 14 0.73 -8.95 6.92
CA GLU A 14 0.20 -9.34 5.60
C GLU A 14 1.17 -8.97 4.47
N LEU A 15 1.80 -7.80 4.57
CA LEU A 15 2.79 -7.35 3.59
C LEU A 15 3.98 -8.30 3.54
N THR A 16 4.52 -8.66 4.71
CA THR A 16 5.67 -9.57 4.83
C THR A 16 5.31 -10.94 4.26
N GLU A 17 4.15 -11.48 4.63
CA GLU A 17 3.66 -12.75 4.11
C GLU A 17 3.47 -12.72 2.58
N ALA A 18 2.95 -11.63 2.03
CA ALA A 18 2.78 -11.48 0.59
C ALA A 18 4.13 -11.44 -0.14
N VAL A 19 5.11 -10.71 0.38
CA VAL A 19 6.47 -10.64 -0.18
C VAL A 19 7.10 -12.03 -0.21
N ASP A 20 7.05 -12.75 0.92
CA ASP A 20 7.62 -14.08 1.05
C ASP A 20 6.92 -15.08 0.11
N TRP A 21 5.59 -15.00 0.01
CA TRP A 21 4.81 -15.84 -0.91
C TRP A 21 5.20 -15.61 -2.37
N TYR A 22 5.35 -14.35 -2.79
CA TYR A 22 5.75 -14.02 -4.16
C TYR A 22 7.20 -14.44 -4.45
N GLU A 23 8.12 -14.19 -3.52
CA GLU A 23 9.52 -14.58 -3.67
C GLU A 23 9.70 -16.10 -3.74
N ALA A 24 8.95 -16.85 -2.93
CA ALA A 24 8.93 -18.31 -2.99
C ALA A 24 8.36 -18.85 -4.31
N ARG A 25 7.48 -18.10 -4.97
CA ARG A 25 6.86 -18.51 -6.24
C ARG A 25 7.77 -18.26 -7.44
N SER A 26 8.54 -17.18 -7.43
CA SER A 26 9.54 -16.89 -8.45
C SER A 26 10.56 -15.91 -7.91
N GLN A 27 11.84 -16.23 -8.11
CA GLN A 27 12.94 -15.38 -7.67
C GLN A 27 12.79 -13.95 -8.23
N GLY A 28 12.81 -12.95 -7.36
CA GLY A 28 12.68 -11.53 -7.68
C GLY A 28 11.25 -11.01 -7.79
N LEU A 29 10.23 -11.86 -7.67
CA LEU A 29 8.82 -11.43 -7.72
C LEU A 29 8.39 -10.72 -6.43
N GLY A 30 8.95 -11.09 -5.27
CA GLY A 30 8.75 -10.35 -4.02
C GLY A 30 9.35 -8.94 -4.10
N ALA A 31 10.53 -8.82 -4.70
CA ALA A 31 11.14 -7.52 -4.96
C ALA A 31 10.31 -6.67 -5.97
N GLU A 32 9.69 -7.28 -6.97
CA GLU A 32 8.75 -6.60 -7.87
C GLU A 32 7.49 -6.12 -7.16
N PHE A 33 6.98 -6.92 -6.24
CA PHE A 33 5.83 -6.57 -5.40
C PHE A 33 6.13 -5.34 -4.54
N LEU A 34 7.27 -5.34 -3.83
CA LEU A 34 7.72 -4.18 -3.05
C LEU A 34 7.86 -2.92 -3.91
N ARG A 35 8.48 -3.02 -5.09
CA ARG A 35 8.58 -1.87 -6.02
C ARG A 35 7.22 -1.36 -6.46
N SER A 36 6.26 -2.24 -6.71
CA SER A 36 4.89 -1.85 -7.08
C SER A 36 4.19 -1.15 -5.92
N LEU A 37 4.40 -1.61 -4.69
CA LEU A 37 3.84 -0.99 -3.50
C LEU A 37 4.47 0.39 -3.23
N ASP A 38 5.80 0.51 -3.30
CA ASP A 38 6.52 1.77 -3.13
C ASP A 38 6.05 2.83 -4.12
N ALA A 39 5.80 2.44 -5.37
CA ALA A 39 5.26 3.34 -6.37
C ALA A 39 3.86 3.88 -5.99
N VAL A 40 3.00 3.01 -5.45
CA VAL A 40 1.67 3.40 -4.97
C VAL A 40 1.79 4.30 -3.74
N ILE A 41 2.61 3.92 -2.76
CA ILE A 41 2.91 4.70 -1.56
C ILE A 41 3.36 6.11 -1.94
N ALA A 42 4.34 6.23 -2.83
CA ALA A 42 4.85 7.53 -3.28
C ALA A 42 3.77 8.40 -3.95
N GLN A 43 2.81 7.79 -4.65
CA GLN A 43 1.67 8.50 -5.21
C GLN A 43 0.70 8.96 -4.11
N VAL A 44 0.35 8.09 -3.17
CA VAL A 44 -0.55 8.42 -2.06
C VAL A 44 0.06 9.49 -1.15
N GLN A 45 1.36 9.45 -0.87
CA GLN A 45 2.02 10.47 -0.06
C GLN A 45 2.03 11.86 -0.69
N ARG A 46 2.07 11.94 -2.02
CA ARG A 46 2.04 13.22 -2.77
C ARG A 46 0.61 13.69 -3.03
N HIS A 47 -0.28 12.75 -3.31
CA HIS A 47 -1.66 13.01 -3.69
C HIS A 47 -2.59 12.02 -2.97
N PRO A 48 -2.83 12.21 -1.66
CA PRO A 48 -3.60 11.25 -0.88
C PRO A 48 -5.07 11.19 -1.30
N THR A 49 -5.57 12.19 -2.01
CA THR A 49 -6.93 12.24 -2.55
C THR A 49 -7.06 11.66 -3.96
N LEU A 50 -5.96 11.17 -4.57
CA LEU A 50 -5.92 10.66 -5.94
C LEU A 50 -6.82 9.44 -6.15
N TYR A 51 -6.90 8.57 -5.15
CA TYR A 51 -7.64 7.32 -5.23
C TYR A 51 -9.07 7.45 -4.72
N PRO A 52 -10.04 6.73 -5.32
CA PRO A 52 -11.43 6.81 -4.92
C PRO A 52 -11.62 6.30 -3.49
N VAL A 53 -12.62 6.89 -2.83
CA VAL A 53 -13.12 6.41 -1.54
C VAL A 53 -13.83 5.08 -1.77
N LEU A 54 -13.44 4.06 -1.02
CA LEU A 54 -14.06 2.74 -1.02
C LEU A 54 -15.27 2.71 -0.07
N PHE A 55 -15.08 3.16 1.17
CA PHE A 55 -16.11 3.18 2.20
C PHE A 55 -15.80 4.23 3.27
N GLY A 56 -16.77 5.07 3.64
CA GLY A 56 -16.57 6.14 4.62
C GLY A 56 -15.47 7.12 4.21
N THR A 57 -14.35 7.13 4.94
CA THR A 57 -13.14 7.90 4.61
C THR A 57 -12.00 7.05 4.05
N ALA A 58 -12.19 5.72 3.99
CA ALA A 58 -11.18 4.79 3.51
C ALA A 58 -11.07 4.86 1.99
N ARG A 59 -9.85 4.94 1.49
CA ARG A 59 -9.49 4.99 0.07
C ARG A 59 -8.77 3.71 -0.32
N ARG A 60 -8.96 3.30 -1.58
CA ARG A 60 -8.36 2.07 -2.12
C ARG A 60 -7.43 2.39 -3.29
N ALA A 61 -6.14 2.14 -3.09
CA ALA A 61 -5.14 2.22 -4.14
C ALA A 61 -4.77 0.82 -4.65
N VAL A 62 -5.07 0.54 -5.91
CA VAL A 62 -4.83 -0.77 -6.52
C VAL A 62 -3.38 -0.87 -7.01
N LEU A 63 -2.69 -1.95 -6.67
CA LEU A 63 -1.37 -2.25 -7.21
C LEU A 63 -1.56 -2.81 -8.63
N ARG A 64 -1.20 -2.07 -9.68
CA ARG A 64 -1.55 -2.45 -11.07
C ARG A 64 -1.03 -3.84 -11.51
N ARG A 65 0.07 -4.30 -10.93
CA ARG A 65 0.75 -5.55 -11.32
C ARG A 65 0.35 -6.75 -10.46
N PHE A 66 -0.29 -6.51 -9.33
CA PHE A 66 -0.59 -7.53 -8.34
C PHE A 66 -2.06 -7.45 -7.93
N PRO A 67 -2.74 -8.56 -7.63
CA PRO A 67 -4.12 -8.56 -7.14
C PRO A 67 -4.23 -8.03 -5.68
N TYR A 68 -3.44 -7.02 -5.33
CA TYR A 68 -3.39 -6.40 -4.01
C TYR A 68 -3.86 -4.95 -4.10
N SER A 69 -4.43 -4.45 -3.01
CA SER A 69 -4.84 -3.06 -2.88
C SER A 69 -4.40 -2.51 -1.53
N LEU A 70 -3.79 -1.35 -1.54
CA LEU A 70 -3.49 -0.59 -0.33
C LEU A 70 -4.76 0.16 0.09
N ILE A 71 -5.30 -0.19 1.25
CA ILE A 71 -6.40 0.54 1.87
C ILE A 71 -5.81 1.52 2.87
N TYR A 72 -6.23 2.77 2.81
CA TYR A 72 -5.74 3.79 3.74
C TYR A 72 -6.79 4.86 4.05
N THR A 73 -6.65 5.50 5.21
CA THR A 73 -7.38 6.71 5.58
C THR A 73 -6.42 7.88 5.75
N ILE A 74 -6.95 9.09 5.54
CA ILE A 74 -6.18 10.34 5.68
C ILE A 74 -6.58 10.97 7.02
N HIS A 75 -5.60 11.19 7.90
CA HIS A 75 -5.73 11.84 9.20
C HIS A 75 -4.70 12.97 9.30
N ASP A 76 -5.12 14.20 9.02
CA ASP A 76 -4.23 15.37 8.94
C ASP A 76 -3.01 15.11 8.04
N ASP A 77 -1.82 14.99 8.63
CA ASP A 77 -0.56 14.72 7.93
C ASP A 77 -0.19 13.23 7.87
N VAL A 78 -1.05 12.34 8.38
CA VAL A 78 -0.80 10.90 8.50
C VAL A 78 -1.75 10.10 7.60
N LEU A 79 -1.19 9.13 6.90
CA LEU A 79 -1.91 8.12 6.13
C LEU A 79 -1.85 6.80 6.91
N LEU A 80 -2.99 6.39 7.45
CA LEU A 80 -3.14 5.14 8.18
C LEU A 80 -3.46 4.03 7.19
N CYS A 81 -2.52 3.12 6.97
CA CYS A 81 -2.65 1.97 6.09
C CYS A 81 -3.16 0.76 6.87
N TYR A 82 -4.12 0.07 6.27
CA TYR A 82 -5.01 -0.87 6.91
C TYR A 82 -4.95 -2.26 6.37
#